data_AF-A0A8S3HHE4-F1
#
_entry.id   AF-A0A8S3HHE4-F1
#
_cell.length_a   1.000
_cell.length_b   1.000
_cell.length_c   1.000
_cell.angle_alpha   90.00
_cell.angle_beta   90.00
_cell.angle_gamma   90.00
#
_symmetry.space_group_name_H-M   'P 1'
#
loop_
_entity.id
_entity.type
_entity.pdbx_description
1 polymer ?
#
loop_
_entity_poly.entity_id
_entity_poly.type
_entity_poly.pdbx_seq_one_letter_code
_entity_poly.pdbx_strand_id
1 'polypeptide(L)'
;MSVLLSQTTPSNQGFIGFFYDDHEILPQNIQGRFYFNADNQKVENLEGAAKARAVLEGQCLAKRLYLQRANIDLTKHVDRIVITGGASVNVDLVQILADIFGKPVYAAVAPNSGALGGALRAVDVITEKSNSTTSSVECLIAAQPRSQYTAGYDEMLLRYTKLEEKIIQDAK
;
A
#
# COMPACT_ATOMS: atom_id res chain seq x y z
N MET A 1 16.80 -1.66 6.58
CA MET A 1 16.65 -1.27 5.18
C MET A 1 17.28 -2.35 4.32
N SER A 2 16.54 -2.92 3.38
CA SER A 2 17.01 -4.00 2.50
C SER A 2 18.14 -3.51 1.59
N VAL A 3 19.20 -4.32 1.48
CA VAL A 3 20.36 -4.07 0.60
C VAL A 3 19.93 -3.94 -0.87
N LEU A 4 18.88 -4.66 -1.27
CA LEU A 4 18.37 -4.60 -2.64
C LEU A 4 17.64 -3.28 -2.92
N LEU A 5 16.80 -2.82 -1.98
CA LEU A 5 16.03 -1.59 -2.15
C LEU A 5 16.87 -0.32 -2.00
N SER A 6 18.01 -0.38 -1.31
CA SER A 6 18.95 0.74 -1.24
C SER A 6 19.64 1.05 -2.57
N GLN A 7 19.58 0.14 -3.55
CA GLN A 7 20.13 0.35 -4.90
C GLN A 7 19.21 1.18 -5.80
N THR A 8 18.01 1.53 -5.32
CA THR A 8 17.01 2.31 -6.06
C THR A 8 16.52 3.47 -5.21
N THR A 9 16.13 4.56 -5.87
CA THR A 9 15.51 5.71 -5.21
C THR A 9 14.00 5.50 -5.09
N PRO A 10 13.33 6.12 -4.11
CA PRO A 10 11.87 6.27 -4.11
C PRO A 10 11.34 6.74 -5.48
N SER A 11 10.13 6.30 -5.82
CA SER A 11 9.51 6.44 -7.15
C SER A 11 10.22 5.68 -8.28
N ASN A 12 11.20 4.82 -7.94
CA ASN A 12 11.85 3.86 -8.83
C ASN A 12 12.34 4.46 -10.17
N GLN A 13 12.83 5.70 -10.16
CA GLN A 13 13.22 6.44 -11.38
C GLN A 13 12.10 6.52 -12.45
N GLY A 14 10.84 6.44 -12.01
CA GLY A 14 9.67 6.46 -12.87
C GLY A 14 9.24 5.11 -13.43
N PHE A 15 9.93 4.01 -13.11
CA PHE A 15 9.51 2.66 -13.51
C PHE A 15 8.31 2.17 -12.69
N ILE A 16 7.26 1.73 -13.37
CA ILE A 16 6.03 1.19 -12.77
C ILE A 16 5.87 -0.28 -13.18
N GLY A 17 5.46 -1.12 -12.24
CA GLY A 17 5.12 -2.52 -12.49
C GLY A 17 3.73 -2.87 -11.98
N PHE A 18 3.00 -3.65 -12.77
CA PHE A 18 1.72 -4.27 -12.42
C PHE A 18 1.91 -5.78 -12.40
N PHE A 19 1.40 -6.44 -11.37
CA PHE A 19 1.64 -7.85 -11.08
C PHE A 19 0.30 -8.57 -10.84
N TYR A 20 -0.39 -8.94 -11.93
CA TYR A 20 -1.67 -9.66 -11.89
C TYR A 20 -1.40 -11.15 -12.16
N ASP A 21 -0.62 -11.77 -11.28
CA ASP A 21 -0.21 -13.17 -11.40
C ASP A 21 -1.40 -14.13 -11.21
N ASP A 22 -2.29 -13.76 -10.29
CA ASP A 22 -3.53 -14.45 -9.97
C ASP A 22 -4.75 -13.55 -10.28
N HIS A 23 -5.96 -14.12 -10.17
CA HIS A 23 -7.20 -13.36 -10.33
C HIS A 23 -7.30 -12.26 -9.27
N GLU A 24 -7.23 -11.01 -9.71
CA GLU A 24 -7.30 -9.84 -8.85
C GLU A 24 -8.76 -9.37 -8.68
N ILE A 25 -9.12 -8.93 -7.47
CA ILE A 25 -10.47 -8.40 -7.19
C ILE A 25 -10.60 -6.98 -7.77
N LEU A 26 -9.52 -6.20 -7.69
CA LEU A 26 -9.44 -4.82 -8.11
C LEU A 26 -8.09 -4.58 -8.80
N PRO A 27 -8.01 -4.62 -10.14
CA PRO A 27 -9.09 -4.76 -11.13
C PRO A 27 -9.41 -6.22 -11.52
N GLN A 28 -10.68 -6.49 -11.83
CA GLN A 28 -11.12 -7.81 -12.29
C GLN A 28 -10.69 -8.10 -13.74
N ASN A 29 -10.54 -9.39 -14.06
CA ASN A 29 -10.34 -9.92 -15.41
C ASN A 29 -9.07 -9.47 -16.12
N ILE A 30 -8.03 -9.11 -15.36
CA ILE A 30 -6.69 -8.88 -15.92
C ILE A 30 -5.78 -10.01 -15.46
N GLN A 31 -4.93 -10.48 -16.37
CA GLN A 31 -3.88 -11.45 -16.07
C GLN A 31 -2.56 -11.04 -16.71
N GLY A 32 -1.47 -11.24 -15.99
CA GLY A 32 -0.11 -11.04 -16.45
C GLY A 32 0.62 -9.91 -15.74
N ARG A 33 1.85 -9.68 -16.20
CA ARG A 33 2.73 -8.64 -15.66
C ARG A 33 2.98 -7.57 -16.71
N PHE A 34 2.90 -6.32 -16.29
CA PHE A 34 3.05 -5.17 -17.18
C PHE A 34 4.05 -4.19 -16.58
N TYR A 35 4.96 -3.69 -17.41
CA TYR A 35 6.04 -2.82 -16.97
C TYR A 35 6.10 -1.59 -17.84
N PHE A 36 6.34 -0.44 -17.23
CA PHE A 36 6.42 0.84 -17.92
C PHE A 36 7.61 1.66 -17.42
N ASN A 37 8.30 2.34 -18.33
CA ASN A 37 9.37 3.28 -18.01
C ASN A 37 8.81 4.65 -17.59
N ALA A 38 9.68 5.62 -17.30
CA ALA A 38 9.31 6.98 -16.92
C ALA A 38 8.44 7.71 -17.96
N ASP A 39 8.59 7.36 -19.24
CA ASP A 39 7.86 7.94 -20.37
C ASP A 39 6.52 7.24 -20.65
N ASN A 40 6.07 6.36 -19.76
CA ASN A 40 4.86 5.53 -19.91
C ASN A 40 4.91 4.54 -21.10
N GLN A 41 6.10 4.24 -21.60
CA GLN A 41 6.30 3.25 -22.65
C GLN A 41 6.40 1.86 -22.02
N LYS A 42 5.72 0.89 -22.63
CA LYS A 42 5.78 -0.50 -22.18
C LYS A 42 7.20 -1.04 -22.38
N VAL A 43 7.74 -1.70 -21.36
CA VAL A 43 9.03 -2.40 -21.44
C VAL A 43 8.81 -3.89 -21.22
N GLU A 44 9.71 -4.72 -21.73
CA GLU A 44 9.56 -6.18 -21.67
C GLU A 44 9.67 -6.72 -20.24
N ASN A 45 10.59 -6.17 -19.44
CA ASN A 45 10.82 -6.63 -18.08
C ASN A 45 11.49 -5.54 -17.21
N LEU A 46 11.39 -5.72 -15.89
CA LEU A 46 12.22 -5.05 -14.90
C LEU A 46 13.09 -6.10 -14.21
N GLU A 47 14.31 -5.72 -13.81
CA GLU A 47 15.25 -6.63 -13.16
C GLU A 47 15.75 -6.11 -11.81
N GLY A 48 16.24 -7.05 -11.00
CA GLY A 48 16.91 -6.78 -9.72
C GLY A 48 16.13 -5.83 -8.81
N ALA A 49 16.82 -4.77 -8.36
CA ALA A 49 16.28 -3.79 -7.44
C ALA A 49 15.08 -3.01 -8.01
N ALA A 50 15.09 -2.70 -9.31
CA ALA A 50 13.99 -1.97 -9.94
C ALA A 50 12.70 -2.79 -9.94
N LYS A 51 12.78 -4.10 -10.18
CA LYS A 51 11.63 -5.01 -10.09
C LYS A 51 11.13 -5.13 -8.65
N ALA A 52 12.04 -5.32 -7.70
CA ALA A 52 11.69 -5.47 -6.29
C ALA A 52 10.98 -4.22 -5.74
N ARG A 53 11.48 -3.02 -6.09
CA ARG A 53 10.83 -1.76 -5.73
C ARG A 53 9.47 -1.61 -6.41
N ALA A 54 9.37 -1.93 -7.70
CA ALA A 54 8.09 -1.88 -8.42
C ALA A 54 7.01 -2.77 -7.80
N VAL A 55 7.37 -3.95 -7.26
CA VAL A 55 6.43 -4.82 -6.52
C VAL A 55 5.86 -4.10 -5.30
N LEU A 56 6.73 -3.53 -4.45
CA LEU A 56 6.30 -2.89 -3.21
C LEU A 56 5.53 -1.59 -3.47
N GLU A 57 6.05 -0.74 -4.36
CA GLU A 57 5.40 0.53 -4.71
C GLU A 57 4.08 0.29 -5.43
N GLY A 58 3.99 -0.68 -6.34
CA GLY A 58 2.75 -1.04 -7.05
C GLY A 58 1.64 -1.46 -6.08
N GLN A 59 1.95 -2.29 -5.09
CA GLN A 59 0.98 -2.71 -4.06
C GLN A 59 0.46 -1.53 -3.23
N CYS A 60 1.31 -0.56 -2.90
CA CYS A 60 0.92 0.64 -2.17
C CYS A 60 0.13 1.62 -3.06
N LEU A 61 0.54 1.82 -4.31
CA LEU A 61 -0.12 2.68 -5.29
C LEU A 61 -1.53 2.15 -5.62
N ALA A 62 -1.69 0.84 -5.83
CA ALA A 62 -2.99 0.22 -6.06
C ALA A 62 -3.97 0.53 -4.91
N LYS A 63 -3.54 0.34 -3.66
CA LYS A 63 -4.37 0.65 -2.47
C LYS A 63 -4.78 2.12 -2.46
N ARG A 64 -3.85 3.03 -2.73
CA ARG A 64 -4.12 4.47 -2.78
C ARG A 64 -5.10 4.83 -3.90
N LEU A 65 -4.90 4.28 -5.10
CA LEU A 65 -5.79 4.46 -6.25
C LEU A 65 -7.23 4.02 -5.92
N TYR A 66 -7.40 2.83 -5.36
CA TYR A 66 -8.74 2.30 -5.08
C TYR A 66 -9.45 3.03 -3.94
N LEU A 67 -8.72 3.59 -2.97
CA LEU A 67 -9.32 4.52 -2.00
C LEU A 67 -9.81 5.81 -2.68
N GLN A 68 -9.05 6.37 -3.62
CA GLN A 68 -9.48 7.55 -4.38
C GLN A 68 -10.73 7.24 -5.23
N ARG A 69 -10.78 6.08 -5.90
CA ARG A 69 -11.96 5.64 -6.64
C ARG A 69 -13.18 5.37 -5.73
N ALA A 70 -12.95 5.02 -4.47
CA ALA A 70 -13.99 4.94 -3.45
C ALA A 70 -14.38 6.30 -2.86
N ASN A 71 -13.94 7.42 -3.46
CA ASN A 71 -14.17 8.80 -3.01
C ASN A 71 -13.62 9.12 -1.61
N ILE A 72 -12.59 8.40 -1.16
CA ILE A 72 -11.90 8.68 0.10
C ILE A 72 -10.79 9.70 -0.16
N ASP A 73 -11.08 10.96 0.16
CA ASP A 73 -10.06 12.03 0.22
C ASP A 73 -9.10 11.80 1.40
N LEU A 74 -7.84 11.47 1.11
CA LEU A 74 -6.81 11.23 2.13
C LEU A 74 -6.52 12.47 2.99
N THR A 75 -6.74 13.68 2.48
CA THR A 75 -6.49 14.91 3.25
C THR A 75 -7.58 15.17 4.28
N LYS A 76 -8.82 14.77 3.99
CA LYS A 76 -9.99 15.05 4.84
C LYS A 76 -10.40 13.87 5.72
N HIS A 77 -10.19 12.65 5.26
CA HIS A 77 -10.77 11.45 5.89
C HIS A 77 -9.75 10.53 6.55
N VAL A 78 -8.44 10.72 6.30
CA VAL A 78 -7.41 9.79 6.77
C VAL A 78 -6.31 10.54 7.51
N ASP A 79 -6.23 10.36 8.82
CA ASP A 79 -5.18 10.97 9.65
C ASP A 79 -3.91 10.10 9.73
N ARG A 80 -4.08 8.78 9.68
CA ARG A 80 -3.00 7.80 9.82
C ARG A 80 -3.36 6.48 9.15
N ILE A 81 -2.34 5.67 8.92
CA ILE A 81 -2.48 4.29 8.45
C ILE A 81 -2.09 3.35 9.57
N VAL A 82 -2.87 2.29 9.78
CA VAL A 82 -2.50 1.20 10.70
C VAL A 82 -2.17 -0.03 9.85
N ILE A 83 -0.92 -0.47 9.92
CA ILE A 83 -0.46 -1.71 9.29
C ILE A 83 -0.50 -2.85 10.30
N THR A 84 -0.99 -4.00 9.86
CA THR A 84 -1.13 -5.21 10.68
C THR A 84 -0.65 -6.44 9.89
N GLY A 85 -0.60 -7.60 10.55
CA GLY A 85 -0.16 -8.85 9.95
C GLY A 85 1.35 -8.90 9.68
N GLY A 86 1.81 -9.96 9.00
CA GLY A 86 3.24 -10.19 8.78
C GLY A 86 3.96 -9.09 7.98
N ALA A 87 3.23 -8.29 7.21
CA ALA A 87 3.80 -7.17 6.44
C ALA A 87 4.32 -6.03 7.33
N SER A 88 3.81 -5.90 8.57
CA SER A 88 4.20 -4.81 9.48
C SER A 88 5.66 -4.87 9.94
N VAL A 89 6.31 -6.04 9.83
CA VAL A 89 7.72 -6.21 10.19
C VAL A 89 8.68 -5.72 9.09
N ASN A 90 8.18 -5.51 7.87
CA ASN A 90 8.99 -5.05 6.75
C ASN A 90 9.11 -3.52 6.78
N VAL A 91 10.21 -3.03 7.35
CA VAL A 91 10.49 -1.59 7.50
C VAL A 91 10.49 -0.82 6.18
N ASP A 92 10.90 -1.44 5.07
CA ASP A 92 10.96 -0.77 3.77
C ASP A 92 9.56 -0.58 3.19
N LEU A 93 8.72 -1.62 3.27
CA LEU A 93 7.30 -1.54 2.86
C LEU A 93 6.56 -0.49 3.70
N VAL A 94 6.79 -0.47 5.01
CA VAL A 94 6.15 0.49 5.92
C VAL A 94 6.54 1.93 5.57
N GLN A 95 7.81 2.19 5.26
CA GLN A 95 8.25 3.51 4.82
C GLN A 95 7.68 3.90 3.44
N ILE A 96 7.68 2.97 2.47
CA ILE A 96 7.08 3.19 1.14
C ILE A 96 5.60 3.52 1.27
N LEU A 97 4.88 2.82 2.14
CA LEU A 97 3.47 3.07 2.42
C LEU A 97 3.25 4.49 3.01
N ALA A 98 4.08 4.89 3.96
CA ALA A 98 4.02 6.23 4.56
C ALA A 98 4.24 7.32 3.50
N ASP A 99 5.26 7.15 2.66
CA ASP A 99 5.63 8.14 1.64
C ASP A 99 4.56 8.25 0.54
N ILE A 100 4.03 7.12 0.05
CA ILE A 100 3.00 7.08 -0.99
C ILE A 100 1.70 7.69 -0.50
N PHE A 101 1.31 7.47 0.75
CA PHE A 101 0.06 8.03 1.27
C PHE A 101 0.23 9.44 1.83
N GLY A 102 1.47 9.87 2.09
CA GLY A 102 1.75 11.13 2.78
C GLY A 102 1.21 11.16 4.21
N LYS A 103 1.15 10.00 4.89
CA LYS A 103 0.54 9.85 6.22
C LYS A 103 1.45 9.03 7.15
N PRO A 104 1.42 9.29 8.46
CA PRO A 104 2.12 8.45 9.43
C PRO A 104 1.54 7.03 9.42
N VAL A 105 2.43 6.04 9.42
CA VAL A 105 2.07 4.62 9.50
C VAL A 105 2.37 4.12 10.90
N TYR A 106 1.38 3.46 11.51
CA TYR A 106 1.46 2.83 12.81
C TYR A 106 1.40 1.32 12.66
N ALA A 107 2.18 0.58 13.44
CA ALA A 107 2.08 -0.87 13.54
C ALA A 107 1.34 -1.25 14.83
N ALA A 108 0.34 -2.12 14.70
CA ALA A 108 -0.34 -2.69 15.87
C ALA A 108 0.57 -3.67 16.61
N VAL A 109 0.67 -3.55 17.94
CA VAL A 109 1.53 -4.39 18.81
C VAL A 109 0.83 -5.71 19.20
N ALA A 110 -0.10 -6.19 18.37
CA ALA A 110 -0.84 -7.41 18.63
C ALA A 110 -0.78 -8.35 17.40
N PRO A 111 -0.16 -9.54 17.53
CA PRO A 111 -0.37 -10.59 16.55
C PRO A 111 -1.84 -11.05 16.60
N ASN A 112 -2.35 -11.60 15.50
CA ASN A 112 -3.70 -12.18 15.41
C ASN A 112 -4.84 -11.20 15.76
N SER A 113 -4.83 -10.00 15.17
CA SER A 113 -5.84 -8.96 15.38
C SER A 113 -7.29 -9.44 15.23
N GLY A 114 -7.56 -10.38 14.32
CA GLY A 114 -8.88 -11.00 14.16
C GLY A 114 -9.32 -11.79 15.39
N ALA A 115 -8.43 -12.59 15.99
CA ALA A 115 -8.72 -13.36 17.19
C ALA A 115 -8.93 -12.45 18.40
N LEU A 116 -8.08 -11.42 18.55
CA LEU A 116 -8.24 -10.40 19.59
C LEU A 116 -9.59 -9.68 19.47
N GLY A 117 -9.99 -9.28 18.25
CA GLY A 117 -11.30 -8.69 17.99
C GLY A 117 -12.45 -9.60 18.43
N GLY A 118 -12.36 -10.90 18.13
CA GLY A 118 -13.34 -11.90 18.58
C GLY A 118 -13.44 -12.01 20.10
N ALA A 119 -12.30 -12.05 20.79
CA ALA A 119 -12.26 -12.09 22.26
C ALA A 119 -12.84 -10.81 22.88
N LEU A 120 -12.52 -9.64 22.33
CA LEU A 120 -13.07 -8.35 22.79
C LEU A 120 -14.59 -8.30 22.64
N ARG A 121 -15.13 -8.79 21.51
CA ARG A 121 -16.58 -8.90 21.32
C ARG A 121 -17.23 -9.84 22.34
N ALA A 122 -16.59 -10.95 22.71
CA ALA A 122 -17.10 -11.83 23.77
C ALA A 122 -17.13 -11.14 25.14
N VAL A 123 -16.11 -10.34 25.46
CA VAL A 123 -16.06 -9.54 26.69
C VAL A 123 -17.19 -8.50 26.72
N ASP A 124 -17.44 -7.79 25.63
CA ASP A 124 -18.51 -6.79 25.57
C ASP A 124 -19.89 -7.41 25.85
N VAL A 125 -20.13 -8.64 25.38
CA VAL A 125 -21.37 -9.40 25.66
C VAL A 125 -21.47 -9.78 27.14
N ILE A 126 -20.40 -10.36 27.72
CA ILE A 126 -20.40 -10.81 29.12
C ILE A 126 -20.55 -9.64 30.10
N THR A 127 -19.97 -8.50 29.76
CA THR A 127 -19.95 -7.32 30.62
C THR A 127 -21.14 -6.39 30.41
N GLU A 128 -22.00 -6.68 29.43
CA GLU A 128 -23.12 -5.83 28.96
C GLU A 128 -22.68 -4.38 28.65
N LYS A 129 -21.39 -4.17 28.36
CA LYS A 129 -20.80 -2.87 28.04
C LYS A 129 -20.36 -2.87 26.59
N SER A 130 -21.15 -2.22 25.75
CA SER A 130 -20.76 -1.96 24.36
C SER A 130 -19.57 -0.99 24.31
N ASN A 131 -18.55 -1.32 23.51
CA ASN A 131 -17.35 -0.49 23.31
C ASN A 131 -16.64 -0.14 24.61
N SER A 132 -16.52 -1.10 25.53
CA SER A 132 -15.74 -0.89 26.75
C SER A 132 -14.32 -0.40 26.38
N THR A 133 -13.81 0.59 27.11
CA THR A 133 -12.49 1.25 26.96
C THR A 133 -11.28 0.31 27.05
N THR A 134 -11.50 -1.00 27.11
CA THR A 134 -10.50 -2.08 27.06
C THR A 134 -9.96 -2.35 25.65
N SER A 135 -10.44 -1.64 24.63
CA SER A 135 -10.33 -2.00 23.22
C SER A 135 -9.26 -1.23 22.43
N SER A 136 -8.41 -0.43 23.07
CA SER A 136 -7.29 0.22 22.38
C SER A 136 -6.16 -0.79 22.14
N VAL A 137 -6.15 -1.42 20.96
CA VAL A 137 -4.97 -2.15 20.50
C VAL A 137 -3.85 -1.13 20.37
N GLU A 138 -2.80 -1.30 21.17
CA GLU A 138 -1.65 -0.40 21.14
C GLU A 138 -1.06 -0.36 19.74
N CYS A 139 -0.84 0.86 19.25
CA CYS A 139 -0.31 1.13 17.92
C CYS A 139 0.88 2.07 18.08
N LEU A 140 2.06 1.60 17.65
CA LEU A 140 3.29 2.37 17.70
C LEU A 140 3.59 2.98 16.34
N ILE A 141 4.17 4.17 16.32
CA ILE A 141 4.62 4.79 15.07
C ILE A 141 5.70 3.90 14.46
N ALA A 142 5.47 3.45 13.22
CA ALA A 142 6.37 2.59 12.48
C ALA A 142 7.12 3.35 11.37
N ALA A 143 6.49 4.34 10.75
CA ALA A 143 7.16 5.29 9.86
C ALA A 143 6.46 6.65 9.81
N GLN A 144 7.26 7.69 9.61
CA GLN A 144 6.79 9.03 9.25
C GLN A 144 6.96 9.24 7.74
N PRO A 145 6.03 9.93 7.06
CA PRO A 145 6.16 10.21 5.64
C PRO A 145 7.35 11.14 5.39
N ARG A 146 8.18 10.79 4.41
CA ARG A 146 9.27 11.64 3.93
C ARG A 146 8.71 12.58 2.87
N SER A 147 8.37 13.80 3.27
CA SER A 147 7.73 14.81 2.42
C SER A 147 8.45 15.06 1.09
N GLN A 148 9.79 14.95 1.08
CA GLN A 148 10.62 15.08 -0.12
C GLN A 148 10.31 14.04 -1.23
N TYR A 149 9.70 12.90 -0.88
CA TYR A 149 9.33 11.85 -1.83
C TYR A 149 7.82 11.77 -2.09
N THR A 150 6.99 12.29 -1.18
CA THR A 150 5.52 12.24 -1.33
C THR A 150 5.06 12.90 -2.63
N ALA A 151 5.61 14.07 -2.99
CA ALA A 151 5.26 14.74 -4.25
C ALA A 151 5.60 13.87 -5.49
N GLY A 152 6.74 13.19 -5.48
CA GLY A 152 7.12 12.27 -6.56
C GLY A 152 6.17 11.06 -6.67
N TYR A 153 5.67 10.57 -5.53
CA TYR A 153 4.64 9.53 -5.53
C TYR A 153 3.26 10.04 -5.96
N ASP A 154 2.91 11.30 -5.70
CA ASP A 154 1.68 11.92 -6.21
C ASP A 154 1.68 11.96 -7.74
N GLU A 155 2.80 12.38 -8.35
CA GLU A 155 2.97 12.36 -9.82
C GLU A 155 2.96 10.94 -10.37
N MET A 156 3.63 10.01 -9.69
CA MET A 156 3.67 8.60 -10.06
C MET A 156 2.27 7.96 -10.00
N LEU A 157 1.43 8.34 -9.03
CA LEU A 157 0.05 7.86 -8.92
C LEU A 157 -0.79 8.29 -10.12
N LEU A 158 -0.66 9.54 -10.58
CA LEU A 158 -1.37 10.01 -11.77
C LEU A 158 -1.03 9.18 -13.02
N ARG A 159 0.25 8.78 -13.14
CA ARG A 159 0.71 7.87 -14.20
C ARG A 159 0.18 6.46 -14.00
N TYR A 160 0.27 5.94 -12.78
CA TYR A 160 -0.22 4.61 -12.41
C TYR A 160 -1.70 4.43 -12.78
N THR A 161 -2.55 5.42 -12.47
CA THR A 161 -3.99 5.40 -12.82
C THR A 161 -4.23 5.24 -14.32
N LYS A 162 -3.56 6.06 -15.14
CA LYS A 162 -3.71 6.02 -16.61
C LYS A 162 -3.21 4.71 -17.20
N LEU A 163 -2.11 4.19 -16.66
CA LEU A 163 -1.52 2.93 -17.10
C LEU A 163 -2.42 1.74 -16.74
N GLU A 164 -3.01 1.73 -15.55
CA GLU A 164 -3.97 0.70 -15.15
C GLU A 164 -5.22 0.71 -16.05
N GLU A 165 -5.78 1.89 -16.32
CA GLU A 165 -6.92 2.05 -17.23
C GLU A 165 -6.61 1.53 -18.63
N LYS A 166 -5.40 1.80 -19.13
CA LYS A 166 -4.92 1.27 -20.41
C LYS A 166 -4.84 -0.26 -20.39
N ILE A 167 -4.28 -0.86 -19.34
CA ILE A 167 -4.22 -2.33 -19.21
C ILE A 167 -5.63 -2.93 -19.18
N ILE A 168 -6.55 -2.33 -18.42
CA ILE A 168 -7.96 -2.77 -18.35
C ILE A 168 -8.61 -2.69 -19.73
N GLN A 169 -8.35 -1.62 -20.48
CA GLN A 169 -8.90 -1.45 -21.82
C GLN A 169 -8.33 -2.46 -22.82
N ASP A 170 -7.02 -2.71 -22.78
CA ASP A 170 -6.34 -3.68 -23.65
C ASP A 170 -6.73 -5.15 -23.34
N ALA A 171 -7.29 -5.41 -22.15
CA ALA A 171 -7.76 -6.73 -21.71
C ALA A 171 -9.24 -7.03 -22.04
N LYS A 172 -10.00 -6.05 -22.55
CA LYS A 172 -11.37 -6.23 -23.03
C LYS A 172 -11.41 -6.70 -24.48
#